data_AF-A0A8C0ZWY5-F1
#
_entry.id   AF-A0A8C0ZWY5-F1
#
_cell.length_a   1.000
_cell.length_b   1.000
_cell.length_c   1.000
_cell.angle_alpha   90.00
_cell.angle_beta   90.00
_cell.angle_gamma   90.00
#
_symmetry.space_group_name_H-M   'P 1'
#
loop_
_entity.id
_entity.type
_entity.pdbx_description
1 polymer ?
#
loop_
_entity_poly.entity_id
_entity_poly.type
_entity_poly.pdbx_seq_one_letter_code
_entity_poly.pdbx_strand_id
1 'polypeptide(L)'
;MAETKSLENAEPVSPGKAVQADGPGLLEHSREFLDFFWDIAKPQQQTRLEATEKLLEYLRTRPRGSEMKYALKRLITGLGVGRETARPCYSLALAQLLQSFEDIPLCSILTQIQEKYDLQKVKKVAKRPALFANLFGVLALFQSGRLVKVTALEVGLGG
;
A
#
# COMPACT_ATOMS: atom_id res chain seq x y z
N MET A 1 -22.44 46.14 17.91
CA MET A 1 -23.16 45.39 16.86
C MET A 1 -22.08 44.64 16.08
N ALA A 2 -21.79 43.35 16.32
CA ALA A 2 -22.58 42.12 16.02
C ALA A 2 -22.96 42.06 14.54
N GLU A 3 -22.79 41.00 13.73
CA GLU A 3 -22.09 39.71 13.73
C GLU A 3 -22.23 39.16 12.28
N THR A 4 -21.67 37.99 11.97
CA THR A 4 -21.76 37.09 10.77
C THR A 4 -20.49 37.11 9.89
N LYS A 5 -19.57 36.12 9.92
CA LYS A 5 -19.54 34.63 9.94
C LYS A 5 -19.80 33.98 8.58
N SER A 6 -18.73 33.40 8.01
CA SER A 6 -18.66 32.10 7.28
C SER A 6 -17.19 31.85 6.92
N LEU A 7 -16.43 31.10 7.72
CA LEU A 7 -16.18 29.64 7.66
C LEU A 7 -15.51 29.15 6.36
N GLU A 8 -14.33 28.56 6.61
CA GLU A 8 -13.74 27.40 5.92
C GLU A 8 -12.86 27.66 4.69
N ASN A 9 -11.55 27.82 4.95
CA ASN A 9 -10.55 27.17 4.12
C ASN A 9 -9.38 26.74 5.01
N ALA A 10 -9.42 25.49 5.47
CA ALA A 10 -8.26 24.85 6.07
C ALA A 10 -7.29 24.55 4.92
N GLU A 11 -6.35 25.47 4.71
CA GLU A 11 -5.19 25.24 3.85
C GLU A 11 -4.52 23.90 4.22
N PRO A 12 -4.22 23.03 3.24
CA PRO A 12 -3.48 21.82 3.54
C PRO A 12 -2.06 22.24 3.93
N VAL A 13 -1.80 22.19 5.24
CA VAL A 13 -0.46 22.30 5.79
C VAL A 13 0.44 21.36 5.01
N SER A 14 1.39 21.95 4.30
CA SER A 14 2.56 21.23 3.81
C SER A 14 3.39 20.85 5.02
N PRO A 15 3.80 19.58 5.14
CA PRO A 15 5.14 19.35 5.63
C PRO A 15 5.90 18.51 4.62
N GLY A 16 6.89 19.16 4.02
CA GLY A 16 8.07 18.47 3.56
C GLY A 16 8.66 17.66 4.71
N LYS A 17 8.56 16.35 4.61
CA LYS A 17 9.63 15.46 5.03
C LYS A 17 9.52 14.19 4.20
N ALA A 18 10.26 14.23 3.09
CA ALA A 18 10.58 13.07 2.31
C ALA A 18 11.02 11.94 3.26
N VAL A 19 10.23 10.86 3.28
CA VAL A 19 10.75 9.57 3.68
C VAL A 19 11.81 9.24 2.64
N GLN A 20 13.08 9.47 2.98
CA GLN A 20 14.24 9.12 2.18
C GLN A 20 14.14 7.62 1.87
N ALA A 21 13.77 7.31 0.63
CA ALA A 21 13.91 5.98 0.06
C ALA A 21 15.32 5.94 -0.53
N ASP A 22 16.21 5.31 0.23
CA ASP A 22 17.60 5.04 -0.11
C ASP A 22 17.71 4.20 -1.40
N GLY A 23 18.57 4.64 -2.34
CA GLY A 23 18.93 3.94 -3.57
C GLY A 23 18.94 4.79 -4.85
N PRO A 24 20.07 5.43 -5.24
CA PRO A 24 20.18 6.27 -6.44
C PRO A 24 20.13 5.52 -7.79
N GLY A 25 19.91 4.20 -7.79
CA GLY A 25 19.86 3.37 -9.01
C GLY A 25 18.46 3.09 -9.58
N LEU A 26 17.41 3.69 -9.01
CA LEU A 26 16.00 3.41 -9.38
C LEU A 26 15.34 4.53 -10.20
N LEU A 27 16.11 5.56 -10.56
CA LEU A 27 15.62 6.82 -11.11
C LEU A 27 15.52 6.84 -12.65
N GLU A 28 15.48 5.69 -13.31
CA GLU A 28 15.07 5.55 -14.72
C GLU A 28 13.62 5.02 -14.84
N HIS A 29 12.85 5.03 -13.76
CA HIS A 29 11.49 4.49 -13.77
C HIS A 29 10.49 5.63 -13.90
N SER A 30 9.82 5.65 -15.05
CA SER A 30 8.87 6.62 -15.58
C SER A 30 8.15 7.39 -14.48
N ARG A 31 8.20 8.73 -14.51
CA ARG A 31 7.51 9.59 -13.53
C ARG A 31 6.05 9.16 -13.31
N GLU A 32 5.43 8.65 -14.38
CA GLU A 32 4.08 8.05 -14.42
C GLU A 32 3.89 6.90 -13.42
N PHE A 33 4.86 5.99 -13.28
CA PHE A 33 4.78 4.87 -12.34
C PHE A 33 4.81 5.34 -10.89
N LEU A 34 5.61 6.37 -10.59
CA LEU A 34 5.65 6.97 -9.26
C LEU A 34 4.38 7.77 -8.96
N ASP A 35 3.79 8.38 -9.98
CA ASP A 35 2.56 9.18 -9.88
C ASP A 35 1.37 8.32 -9.40
N PHE A 36 1.30 7.05 -9.83
CA PHE A 36 0.27 6.11 -9.34
C PHE A 36 0.22 6.02 -7.82
N PHE A 37 1.37 6.00 -7.13
CA PHE A 37 1.39 5.95 -5.66
C PHE A 37 0.93 7.26 -5.01
N TRP A 38 1.17 8.39 -5.68
CA TRP A 38 0.64 9.68 -5.25
C TRP A 38 -0.88 9.74 -5.42
N ASP A 39 -1.40 9.26 -6.55
CA ASP A 39 -2.83 9.18 -6.82
C ASP A 39 -3.57 8.20 -5.90
N ILE A 40 -2.97 7.06 -5.56
CA ILE A 40 -3.52 6.10 -4.58
C ILE A 40 -3.64 6.75 -3.19
N ALA A 41 -2.77 7.71 -2.87
CA ALA A 41 -2.82 8.44 -1.60
C ALA A 41 -3.79 9.63 -1.59
N LYS A 42 -4.40 9.98 -2.73
CA LYS A 42 -5.40 11.07 -2.81
C LYS A 42 -6.73 10.63 -2.18
N PRO A 43 -7.50 11.54 -1.56
CA PRO A 43 -8.77 11.20 -0.92
C PRO A 43 -9.87 10.81 -1.93
N GLN A 44 -9.78 11.23 -3.18
CA GLN A 44 -10.77 10.95 -4.22
C GLN A 44 -10.81 9.44 -4.55
N GLN A 45 -11.97 8.80 -4.34
CA GLN A 45 -12.13 7.36 -4.59
C GLN A 45 -11.86 6.96 -6.05
N GLN A 46 -12.34 7.74 -7.01
CA GLN A 46 -12.19 7.44 -8.44
C GLN A 46 -10.72 7.40 -8.84
N THR A 47 -9.97 8.46 -8.50
CA THR A 47 -8.54 8.58 -8.76
C THR A 47 -7.73 7.45 -8.14
N ARG A 48 -8.11 6.99 -6.95
CA ARG A 48 -7.46 5.85 -6.29
C ARG A 48 -7.67 4.54 -7.02
N LEU A 49 -8.90 4.26 -7.46
CA LEU A 49 -9.25 3.04 -8.18
C LEU A 49 -8.54 3.02 -9.53
N GLU A 50 -8.62 4.11 -10.28
CA GLU A 50 -7.93 4.26 -11.57
C GLU A 50 -6.41 4.11 -11.43
N ALA A 51 -5.80 4.73 -10.41
CA ALA A 51 -4.36 4.61 -10.20
C ALA A 51 -3.94 3.20 -9.76
N THR A 52 -4.77 2.51 -8.99
CA THR A 52 -4.54 1.10 -8.63
C THR A 52 -4.62 0.23 -9.88
N GLU A 53 -5.63 0.42 -10.73
CA GLU A 53 -5.80 -0.33 -11.98
C GLU A 53 -4.63 -0.09 -12.95
N LYS A 54 -4.25 1.18 -13.16
CA LYS A 54 -3.07 1.56 -13.98
C LYS A 54 -1.78 0.95 -13.43
N LEU A 55 -1.59 0.94 -12.10
CA LEU A 55 -0.45 0.28 -11.47
C LEU A 55 -0.42 -1.22 -11.77
N LEU A 56 -1.58 -1.91 -11.67
CA LEU A 56 -1.68 -3.34 -11.97
C LEU A 56 -1.41 -3.64 -13.44
N GLU A 57 -2.00 -2.87 -14.34
CA GLU A 57 -1.79 -3.00 -15.78
C GLU A 57 -0.33 -2.79 -16.13
N TYR A 58 0.28 -1.72 -15.62
CA TYR A 58 1.70 -1.44 -15.82
C TYR A 58 2.58 -2.62 -15.35
N LEU A 59 2.32 -3.15 -14.16
CA LEU A 59 3.07 -4.30 -13.64
C LEU A 59 2.79 -5.60 -14.41
N ARG A 60 1.60 -5.78 -15.00
CA ARG A 60 1.27 -6.94 -15.85
C ARG A 60 2.03 -6.89 -17.17
N THR A 61 2.26 -5.71 -17.73
CA THR A 61 3.09 -5.56 -18.93
C THR A 61 4.58 -5.79 -18.64
N ARG A 62 5.02 -5.65 -17.38
CA ARG A 62 6.42 -5.80 -16.94
C ARG A 62 6.58 -6.67 -15.67
N PRO A 63 6.22 -7.96 -15.71
CA PRO A 63 6.12 -8.79 -14.50
C PRO A 63 7.48 -9.20 -13.90
N ARG A 64 8.59 -9.11 -14.64
CA ARG A 64 9.93 -9.59 -14.21
C ARG A 64 10.93 -8.46 -13.91
N GLY A 65 10.44 -7.25 -13.66
CA GLY A 65 11.26 -6.06 -13.40
C GLY A 65 11.54 -5.78 -11.92
N SER A 66 12.54 -4.92 -11.66
CA SER A 66 12.75 -4.24 -10.37
C SER A 66 11.52 -3.47 -9.89
N GLU A 67 10.62 -3.12 -10.82
CA GLU A 67 9.39 -2.37 -10.63
C GLU A 67 8.42 -3.09 -9.69
N MET A 68 8.28 -4.41 -9.81
CA MET A 68 7.41 -5.20 -8.93
C MET A 68 7.90 -5.18 -7.48
N LYS A 69 9.21 -5.39 -7.28
CA LYS A 69 9.83 -5.32 -5.95
C LYS A 69 9.70 -3.92 -5.35
N TYR A 70 9.85 -2.89 -6.17
CA TYR A 70 9.64 -1.52 -5.71
C TYR A 70 8.19 -1.26 -5.34
N ALA A 71 7.23 -1.66 -6.18
CA ALA A 71 5.81 -1.48 -5.91
C ALA A 71 5.42 -2.13 -4.59
N LEU A 72 5.82 -3.39 -4.36
CA LEU A 72 5.61 -4.08 -3.10
C LEU A 72 6.23 -3.32 -1.92
N LYS A 73 7.52 -2.94 -2.03
CA LYS A 73 8.20 -2.19 -0.96
C LYS A 73 7.50 -0.86 -0.67
N ARG A 74 7.01 -0.16 -1.70
CA ARG A 74 6.33 1.13 -1.59
C ARG A 74 4.94 0.97 -0.97
N LEU A 75 4.15 0.01 -1.43
CA LEU A 75 2.83 -0.32 -0.86
C LEU A 75 2.95 -0.72 0.62
N ILE A 76 3.89 -1.61 0.95
CA ILE A 76 4.16 -2.02 2.33
C ILE A 76 4.56 -0.80 3.16
N THR A 77 5.41 0.09 2.66
CA THR A 77 5.77 1.35 3.35
C THR A 77 4.55 2.24 3.59
N GLY A 78 3.64 2.30 2.61
CA GLY A 78 2.40 3.07 2.63
C GLY A 78 1.45 2.67 3.77
N LEU A 79 1.47 1.39 4.18
CA LEU A 79 0.65 0.87 5.29
C LEU A 79 0.95 1.56 6.63
N GLY A 80 2.20 1.97 6.83
CA GLY A 80 2.65 2.69 8.03
C GLY A 80 2.65 4.21 7.90
N VAL A 81 2.18 4.78 6.80
CA VAL A 81 2.13 6.24 6.62
C VAL A 81 1.09 6.84 7.56
N GLY A 82 1.46 7.90 8.27
CA GLY A 82 0.63 8.55 9.29
C GLY A 82 -0.70 9.12 8.78
N ARG A 83 -0.89 9.28 7.47
CA ARG A 83 -2.14 9.76 6.87
C ARG A 83 -3.22 8.68 6.91
N GLU A 84 -4.17 8.84 7.82
CA GLU A 84 -5.23 7.87 8.09
C GLU A 84 -6.09 7.54 6.87
N THR A 85 -6.30 8.51 5.98
CA THR A 85 -7.08 8.34 4.74
C THR A 85 -6.36 7.51 3.69
N ALA A 86 -5.03 7.46 3.67
CA ALA A 86 -4.25 6.76 2.65
C ALA A 86 -3.95 5.30 3.03
N ARG A 87 -3.87 4.98 4.33
CA ARG A 87 -3.60 3.61 4.82
C ARG A 87 -4.53 2.54 4.23
N PRO A 88 -5.87 2.69 4.26
CA PRO A 88 -6.76 1.70 3.66
C PRO A 88 -6.56 1.58 2.14
N CYS A 89 -6.17 2.66 1.45
CA CYS A 89 -5.89 2.65 0.02
C CYS A 89 -4.68 1.77 -0.31
N TYR A 90 -3.59 1.93 0.45
CA TYR A 90 -2.39 1.10 0.30
C TYR A 90 -2.67 -0.38 0.60
N SER A 91 -3.51 -0.66 1.60
CA SER A 91 -3.97 -2.03 1.93
C SER A 91 -4.76 -2.64 0.76
N LEU A 92 -5.72 -1.90 0.22
CA LEU A 92 -6.53 -2.34 -0.92
C LEU A 92 -5.69 -2.57 -2.17
N ALA A 93 -4.80 -1.62 -2.51
CA ALA A 93 -3.91 -1.75 -3.66
C ALA A 93 -2.98 -2.96 -3.52
N LEU A 94 -2.47 -3.23 -2.32
CA LEU A 94 -1.69 -4.43 -2.04
C LEU A 94 -2.53 -5.71 -2.20
N ALA A 95 -3.77 -5.72 -1.72
CA ALA A 95 -4.67 -6.87 -1.89
C ALA A 95 -4.94 -7.18 -3.37
N GLN A 96 -5.25 -6.14 -4.16
CA GLN A 96 -5.50 -6.26 -5.60
C GLN A 96 -4.25 -6.72 -6.38
N LEU A 97 -3.07 -6.26 -5.97
CA LEU A 97 -1.80 -6.73 -6.51
C LEU A 97 -1.59 -8.21 -6.22
N LEU A 98 -1.76 -8.64 -4.97
CA LEU A 98 -1.59 -10.04 -4.60
C LEU A 98 -2.63 -10.96 -5.25
N GLN A 99 -3.84 -10.45 -5.48
CA GLN A 99 -4.89 -11.16 -6.21
C GLN A 99 -4.55 -11.31 -7.69
N SER A 100 -3.98 -10.28 -8.32
CA SER A 100 -3.60 -10.31 -9.74
C SER A 100 -2.34 -11.14 -10.01
N PHE A 101 -1.43 -11.22 -9.04
CA PHE A 101 -0.14 -11.89 -9.18
C PHE A 101 -0.06 -13.10 -8.23
N GLU A 102 -0.57 -14.24 -8.70
CA GLU A 102 -0.56 -15.50 -7.95
C GLU A 102 0.86 -16.09 -7.77
N ASP A 103 1.85 -15.58 -8.51
CA ASP A 103 3.25 -16.01 -8.41
C ASP A 103 3.92 -15.58 -7.08
N ILE A 104 3.39 -14.54 -6.43
CA ILE A 104 4.02 -13.99 -5.22
C ILE A 104 3.57 -14.78 -3.98
N PRO A 105 4.49 -15.36 -3.19
CA PRO A 105 4.12 -16.07 -1.98
C PRO A 105 3.66 -15.10 -0.88
N LEU A 106 2.44 -15.30 -0.37
CA LEU A 106 1.86 -14.50 0.71
C LEU A 106 2.74 -14.45 1.97
N CYS A 107 3.38 -15.58 2.32
CA CYS A 107 4.30 -15.66 3.45
C CYS A 107 5.47 -14.68 3.31
N SER A 108 6.04 -14.51 2.11
CA SER A 108 7.15 -13.57 1.90
C SER A 108 6.73 -12.12 2.17
N ILE A 109 5.51 -11.76 1.78
CA ILE A 109 4.95 -10.43 2.03
C ILE A 109 4.67 -10.23 3.52
N LEU A 110 4.10 -11.24 4.20
CA LEU A 110 3.88 -11.20 5.64
C LEU A 110 5.19 -11.02 6.41
N THR A 111 6.24 -11.78 6.07
CA THR A 111 7.57 -11.64 6.69
C THR A 111 8.15 -10.26 6.47
N GLN A 112 8.03 -9.69 5.26
CA GLN A 112 8.49 -8.32 4.99
C GLN A 112 7.74 -7.26 5.80
N ILE A 113 6.43 -7.42 6.00
CA ILE A 113 5.63 -6.52 6.83
C ILE A 113 6.06 -6.65 8.29
N GLN A 114 6.19 -7.88 8.81
CA GLN A 114 6.60 -8.13 10.20
C GLN A 114 8.00 -7.59 10.48
N GLU A 115 8.96 -7.84 9.59
CA GLU A 115 10.34 -7.36 9.77
C GLU A 115 10.42 -5.82 9.76
N LYS A 116 9.65 -5.19 8.87
CA LYS A 116 9.63 -3.72 8.73
C LYS A 116 8.89 -3.03 9.87
N TYR A 117 7.80 -3.61 10.35
CA TYR A 117 6.94 -3.04 11.38
C TYR A 117 7.09 -3.77 12.73
N ASP A 118 8.29 -4.30 12.98
CA ASP A 118 8.60 -5.00 14.21
C ASP A 118 8.51 -4.05 15.42
N LEU A 119 7.63 -4.39 16.36
CA LEU A 119 7.28 -3.55 17.51
C LEU A 119 8.41 -3.44 18.55
N GLN A 120 9.39 -4.35 18.52
CA GLN A 120 10.57 -4.34 19.38
C GLN A 120 11.62 -3.37 18.85
N LYS A 121 11.76 -3.28 17.52
CA LYS A 121 12.74 -2.39 16.85
C LYS A 121 12.26 -0.96 16.68
N VAL A 122 10.94 -0.71 16.62
CA VAL A 122 10.41 0.65 16.38
C VAL A 122 10.32 1.49 17.66
N LYS A 123 10.67 2.78 17.53
CA LYS A 123 10.56 3.79 18.59
C LYS A 123 9.12 3.89 19.11
N LYS A 124 8.92 4.26 20.39
CA LYS A 124 7.59 4.40 21.02
C LYS A 124 6.56 5.20 20.19
N VAL A 125 7.01 6.25 19.50
CA VAL A 125 6.15 7.10 18.63
C VAL A 125 5.70 6.38 17.36
N ALA A 126 6.51 5.45 16.83
CA ALA A 126 6.23 4.70 15.62
C ALA A 126 5.45 3.39 15.88
N LYS A 127 5.22 3.00 17.15
CA LYS A 127 4.47 1.80 17.50
C LYS A 127 3.03 1.83 17.00
N ARG A 128 2.34 2.98 17.11
CA ARG A 128 0.97 3.13 16.61
C ARG A 128 0.89 2.92 15.08
N PRO A 129 1.66 3.64 14.25
CA PRO A 129 1.73 3.36 12.82
C PRO A 129 2.13 1.92 12.47
N ALA A 130 3.07 1.33 13.21
CA ALA A 130 3.50 -0.05 12.99
C ALA A 130 2.39 -1.07 13.28
N LEU A 131 1.58 -0.86 14.33
CA LEU A 131 0.41 -1.68 14.61
C LEU A 131 -0.62 -1.61 13.49
N PHE A 132 -0.95 -0.40 13.03
CA PHE A 132 -1.85 -0.23 11.89
C PHE A 132 -1.28 -0.89 10.63
N ALA A 133 0.01 -0.75 10.36
CA ALA A 133 0.63 -1.36 9.20
C ALA A 133 0.56 -2.89 9.24
N ASN A 134 0.78 -3.51 10.41
CA ASN A 134 0.61 -4.95 10.59
C ASN A 134 -0.85 -5.37 10.36
N LEU A 135 -1.81 -4.65 10.95
CA LEU A 135 -3.24 -4.93 10.78
C LEU A 135 -3.68 -4.82 9.32
N PHE A 136 -3.40 -3.68 8.67
CA PHE A 136 -3.75 -3.44 7.27
C PHE A 136 -2.96 -4.35 6.31
N GLY A 137 -1.76 -4.77 6.69
CA GLY A 137 -0.97 -5.76 5.98
C GLY A 137 -1.65 -7.13 5.97
N VAL A 138 -2.07 -7.62 7.14
CA VAL A 138 -2.82 -8.89 7.26
C VAL A 138 -4.17 -8.81 6.55
N LEU A 139 -4.88 -7.67 6.68
CA LEU A 139 -6.13 -7.44 5.95
C LEU A 139 -5.93 -7.47 4.43
N ALA A 140 -4.81 -6.97 3.92
CA ALA A 140 -4.52 -7.03 2.48
C ALA A 140 -4.30 -8.48 2.00
N LEU A 141 -3.58 -9.29 2.80
CA LEU A 141 -3.39 -10.71 2.53
C LEU A 141 -4.73 -11.45 2.53
N PHE A 142 -5.60 -11.18 3.50
CA PHE A 142 -6.92 -11.80 3.58
C PHE A 142 -7.82 -11.38 2.41
N GLN A 143 -7.91 -10.08 2.10
CA GLN A 143 -8.72 -9.55 1.01
C GLN A 143 -8.25 -9.99 -0.38
N SER A 144 -6.99 -10.40 -0.53
CA SER A 144 -6.51 -10.98 -1.79
C SER A 144 -7.24 -12.28 -2.17
N GLY A 145 -7.99 -12.90 -1.24
CA GLY A 145 -8.77 -14.12 -1.47
C GLY A 145 -7.92 -15.38 -1.66
N ARG A 146 -6.59 -15.26 -1.68
CA ARG A 146 -5.66 -16.35 -1.90
C ARG A 146 -5.56 -17.33 -0.72
N LEU A 147 -5.90 -16.86 0.49
CA LEU A 147 -6.04 -17.73 1.67
C LEU A 147 -7.25 -18.67 1.58
N VAL A 148 -8.32 -18.26 0.88
CA VAL A 148 -9.54 -19.06 0.70
C VAL A 148 -9.40 -20.05 -0.47
N LYS A 149 -8.58 -19.73 -1.47
CA LYS A 149 -8.28 -20.65 -2.57
C LYS A 149 -7.51 -21.91 -2.12
N VAL A 150 -6.65 -21.79 -1.10
CA VAL A 150 -5.87 -22.94 -0.59
C VAL A 150 -6.79 -23.97 0.08
N THR A 151 -7.80 -23.54 0.83
CA THR A 151 -8.77 -24.45 1.44
C THR A 151 -9.77 -25.03 0.44
N ALA A 152 -10.12 -24.29 -0.62
CA ALA A 152 -11.05 -24.80 -1.64
C ALA A 152 -10.45 -25.94 -2.50
N LEU A 153 -9.14 -25.97 -2.71
CA LEU A 153 -8.48 -27.02 -3.49
C LEU A 153 -8.27 -28.32 -2.69
N GLU A 154 -8.19 -28.26 -1.36
CA GLU A 154 -8.10 -29.47 -0.52
C GLU A 154 -9.46 -30.16 -0.31
N VAL A 155 -10.58 -29.46 -0.50
CA VAL A 155 -11.93 -30.03 -0.36
C VAL A 155 -12.43 -30.68 -1.68
N GLY A 156 -11.77 -30.42 -2.81
CA GLY A 156 -12.20 -30.88 -4.15
C GLY A 156 -11.62 -32.20 -4.66
N LEU A 157 -10.77 -32.90 -3.90
CA LEU A 157 -10.09 -34.13 -4.34
C LEU A 157 -10.35 -35.35 -3.44
N GLY A 158 -11.46 -35.33 -2.68
CA GLY A 158 -11.90 -36.42 -1.81
C GLY A 158 -13.32 -36.91 -2.11
N GLY A 159 -13.65 -37.11 -3.39
CA GLY A 159 -14.92 -37.70 -3.85
C GLY A 159 -14.68 -38.81 -4.85
#